data_AF-A0A6P1DJW4-F1
#
_entry.id   AF-A0A6P1DJW4-F1
#
_cell.length_a   1.000
_cell.length_b   1.000
_cell.length_c   1.000
_cell.angle_alpha   90.00
_cell.angle_beta   90.00
_cell.angle_gamma   90.00
#
_symmetry.space_group_name_H-M   'P 1'
#
loop_
_entity.id
_entity.type
_entity.pdbx_description
1 polymer ?
#
loop_
_entity_poly.entity_id
_entity_poly.type
_entity_poly.pdbx_seq_one_letter_code
_entity_poly.pdbx_strand_id
1 'polypeptide(L)'
;MSDLRSRYKILKEHNLIIECHSGNLDLDSYINFVIKTTHDPLFSHNMNYLIDLRNVVVTAPTDDIEKYNYFTETNFKSERKRKVAILTDSPNQMIFSTLFKILNTQKLKEIEVFSTVEMTTRWLNNNNKEEIIDVLGVLMNP
;
A
#
# COMPACT_ATOMS: atom_id res chain seq x y z
N MET A 1 9.38 12.36 16.44
CA MET A 1 7.96 12.46 16.01
C MET A 1 7.86 11.74 14.69
N SER A 2 6.73 11.11 14.41
CA SER A 2 6.50 10.49 13.10
C SER A 2 6.47 11.57 12.01
N ASP A 3 7.23 11.36 10.94
CA ASP A 3 7.23 12.24 9.75
C ASP A 3 6.43 11.62 8.59
N LEU A 4 5.80 10.46 8.79
CA LEU A 4 5.04 9.79 7.74
C LEU A 4 3.72 10.53 7.48
N ARG A 5 3.59 11.11 6.29
CA ARG A 5 2.36 11.72 5.81
C ARG A 5 1.68 10.76 4.83
N SER A 6 0.55 10.22 5.24
CA SER A 6 -0.21 9.22 4.49
C SER A 6 -1.58 9.77 4.10
N ARG A 7 -1.94 9.61 2.82
CA ARG A 7 -3.28 9.91 2.29
C ARG A 7 -3.79 8.70 1.54
N TYR A 8 -5.11 8.57 1.44
CA TYR A 8 -5.73 7.50 0.69
C TYR A 8 -7.01 7.93 0.00
N LYS A 9 -7.43 7.15 -0.99
CA LYS A 9 -8.74 7.21 -1.62
C LYS A 9 -9.26 5.79 -1.83
N ILE A 10 -10.50 5.54 -1.42
CA ILE A 10 -11.21 4.30 -1.69
C ILE A 10 -12.04 4.47 -2.96
N LEU A 11 -11.79 3.61 -3.94
CA LEU A 11 -12.51 3.50 -5.19
C LEU A 11 -13.34 2.22 -5.15
N LYS A 12 -14.52 2.30 -4.53
CA LYS A 12 -15.37 1.13 -4.24
C LYS A 12 -15.77 0.37 -5.51
N GLU A 13 -16.15 1.08 -6.57
CA GLU A 13 -16.52 0.49 -7.87
C GLU A 13 -15.39 -0.31 -8.52
N HIS A 14 -14.14 0.00 -8.13
CA HIS A 14 -12.93 -0.64 -8.61
C HIS A 14 -12.36 -1.70 -7.66
N ASN A 15 -13.01 -1.92 -6.51
CA ASN A 15 -12.48 -2.74 -5.42
C ASN A 15 -11.01 -2.38 -5.09
N LEU A 16 -10.69 -1.08 -5.04
CA LEU A 16 -9.31 -0.58 -4.97
C LEU A 16 -9.18 0.51 -3.91
N ILE A 17 -8.11 0.41 -3.11
CA ILE A 17 -7.62 1.47 -2.22
C ILE A 17 -6.31 1.99 -2.82
N ILE A 18 -6.23 3.30 -3.01
CA ILE A 18 -5.01 3.98 -3.44
C ILE A 18 -4.44 4.69 -2.22
N GLU A 19 -3.20 4.39 -1.87
CA GLU A 19 -2.46 4.95 -0.74
C GLU A 19 -1.25 5.70 -1.28
N CYS A 20 -1.01 6.91 -0.76
CA CYS A 20 0.16 7.70 -1.09
C CYS A 20 0.85 8.14 0.19
N HIS A 21 2.14 7.81 0.27
CA HIS A 21 2.96 8.09 1.44
C HIS A 21 4.09 9.05 1.08
N SER A 22 4.47 9.88 2.05
CA SER A 22 5.65 10.74 1.93
C SER A 22 6.31 10.96 3.29
N GLY A 23 7.62 11.20 3.29
CA GLY A 23 8.41 11.34 4.51
C GLY A 23 9.05 10.01 4.95
N ASN A 24 9.36 9.90 6.24
CA ASN A 24 10.06 8.73 6.79
C ASN A 24 9.05 7.62 7.13
N LEU A 25 9.24 6.43 6.56
CA LEU A 25 8.40 5.27 6.90
C LEU A 25 8.89 4.62 8.18
N ASP A 26 8.06 4.71 9.22
CA ASP A 26 8.15 3.94 10.46
C ASP A 26 6.88 3.08 10.66
N LEU A 27 7.05 1.97 11.39
CA LEU A 27 6.00 0.97 11.57
C LEU A 27 4.75 1.51 12.27
N ASP A 28 4.93 2.18 13.40
CA ASP A 28 3.82 2.62 14.25
C ASP A 28 2.90 3.59 13.50
N SER A 29 3.51 4.49 12.73
CA SER A 29 2.78 5.47 11.92
C SER A 29 2.01 4.81 10.79
N TYR A 30 2.60 3.81 10.16
CA TYR A 30 1.93 3.04 9.13
C TYR A 30 0.77 2.20 9.70
N ILE A 31 0.96 1.57 10.87
CA ILE A 31 -0.12 0.85 11.58
C ILE A 31 -1.27 1.79 11.92
N ASN A 32 -0.98 2.97 12.47
CA ASN A 32 -2.00 3.97 12.80
C ASN A 32 -2.78 4.42 11.55
N PHE A 33 -2.09 4.59 10.42
CA PHE A 33 -2.73 4.85 9.15
C PHE A 33 -3.65 3.69 8.70
N VAL A 34 -3.18 2.44 8.76
CA VAL A 34 -3.97 1.27 8.39
C VAL A 34 -5.23 1.17 9.26
N ILE A 35 -5.10 1.35 10.58
CA ILE A 35 -6.25 1.38 11.50
C ILE A 35 -7.24 2.47 11.09
N LYS A 36 -6.77 3.68 10.79
CA LYS A 36 -7.65 4.77 10.34
C LYS A 36 -8.38 4.40 9.06
N THR A 37 -7.68 3.87 8.05
CA THR A 37 -8.28 3.45 6.78
C THR A 37 -9.33 2.35 6.96
N THR A 38 -9.13 1.42 7.90
CA THR A 38 -10.10 0.34 8.15
C THR A 38 -11.40 0.81 8.81
N HIS A 39 -11.43 2.01 9.38
CA HIS A 39 -12.64 2.62 9.93
C HIS A 39 -13.44 3.42 8.88
N ASP A 40 -12.93 3.54 7.65
CA ASP A 40 -13.66 4.21 6.58
C ASP A 40 -14.92 3.40 6.20
N PRO A 41 -16.12 4.01 6.09
CA PRO A 41 -17.35 3.29 5.75
C PRO A 41 -17.32 2.58 4.39
N LEU A 42 -16.44 2.99 3.47
CA LEU A 42 -16.27 2.36 2.17
C LEU A 42 -15.29 1.20 2.19
N PHE A 43 -14.56 1.00 3.29
CA PHE A 43 -13.54 -0.03 3.41
C PHE A 43 -14.09 -1.45 3.35
N SER A 44 -13.32 -2.36 2.75
CA SER A 44 -13.54 -3.80 2.81
C SER A 44 -12.21 -4.54 2.81
N HIS A 45 -12.10 -5.59 3.63
CA HIS A 45 -10.86 -6.38 3.78
C HIS A 45 -10.36 -7.02 2.48
N ASN A 46 -11.25 -7.21 1.50
CA ASN A 46 -10.97 -7.88 0.23
C ASN A 46 -10.60 -6.92 -0.91
N MET A 47 -10.42 -5.62 -0.61
CA MET A 47 -9.99 -4.65 -1.62
C MET A 47 -8.54 -4.88 -2.05
N ASN A 48 -8.27 -4.57 -3.30
CA ASN A 48 -6.91 -4.46 -3.82
C ASN A 48 -6.30 -3.14 -3.37
N TYR A 49 -4.97 -3.05 -3.42
CA TYR A 49 -4.22 -1.88 -3.01
C TYR A 49 -3.27 -1.43 -4.12
N LEU A 50 -3.18 -0.12 -4.30
CA LEU A 50 -2.06 0.55 -4.96
C LEU A 50 -1.38 1.42 -3.89
N ILE A 51 -0.16 1.08 -3.53
CA ILE A 51 0.62 1.79 -2.51
C ILE A 51 1.75 2.54 -3.21
N ASP A 52 1.71 3.87 -3.17
CA ASP A 52 2.75 4.72 -3.75
C ASP A 52 3.76 5.12 -2.68
N LEU A 53 5.00 4.64 -2.82
CA LEU A 53 6.13 4.89 -1.94
C LEU A 53 7.18 5.80 -2.57
N ARG A 54 6.94 6.39 -3.74
CA ARG A 54 7.96 7.18 -4.46
C ARG A 54 8.49 8.36 -3.64
N ASN A 55 7.64 8.99 -2.83
CA ASN A 55 8.02 10.10 -1.96
C ASN A 55 8.44 9.67 -0.54
N VAL A 56 8.68 8.38 -0.33
CA VAL A 56 9.04 7.81 0.98
C VAL A 56 10.54 7.59 1.09
N VAL A 57 11.09 7.98 2.23
CA VAL A 57 12.39 7.54 2.72
C VAL A 57 12.16 6.33 3.61
N VAL A 58 12.64 5.16 3.18
CA VAL A 58 12.50 3.95 3.97
C VAL A 58 13.56 3.94 5.06
N THR A 59 13.12 4.09 6.31
CA THR A 59 13.94 3.97 7.52
C THR A 59 13.62 2.73 8.35
N ALA A 60 12.57 2.00 7.98
CA ALA A 60 12.08 0.85 8.73
C ALA A 60 13.06 -0.35 8.65
N PRO A 61 13.46 -0.94 9.79
CA PRO A 61 14.21 -2.18 9.82
C PRO A 61 13.38 -3.37 9.34
N THR A 62 14.03 -4.45 8.90
CA THR A 62 13.34 -5.68 8.45
C THR A 62 12.42 -6.27 9.52
N ASP A 63 12.80 -6.20 10.80
CA ASP A 63 11.99 -6.68 11.93
C ASP A 63 10.61 -6.01 12.00
N ASP A 64 10.47 -4.80 11.46
CA ASP A 64 9.19 -4.11 11.42
C ASP A 64 8.22 -4.73 10.40
N ILE A 65 8.73 -5.38 9.35
CA ILE A 65 7.91 -6.15 8.40
C ILE A 65 7.26 -7.34 9.12
N GLU A 66 8.02 -8.05 9.95
CA GLU A 66 7.51 -9.20 10.71
C GLU A 66 6.44 -8.77 11.73
N LYS A 67 6.68 -7.67 12.46
CA LYS A 67 5.69 -7.09 13.37
C LYS A 67 4.42 -6.65 12.64
N TYR A 68 4.56 -6.04 11.45
CA TYR A 68 3.41 -5.66 10.63
C TYR A 68 2.61 -6.90 10.17
N ASN A 69 3.30 -7.96 9.76
CA ASN A 69 2.63 -9.21 9.39
C ASN A 69 1.85 -9.80 10.57
N TYR A 70 2.46 -9.87 11.75
CA TYR A 70 1.77 -10.31 12.97
C TYR A 70 0.54 -9.44 13.29
N PHE A 71 0.68 -8.11 13.22
CA PHE A 71 -0.43 -7.19 13.42
C PHE A 71 -1.57 -7.46 12.43
N THR A 72 -1.25 -7.57 11.14
CA THR A 72 -2.28 -7.74 10.11
C THR A 72 -2.92 -9.14 10.10
N GLU A 73 -2.21 -10.20 10.49
CA GLU A 73 -2.80 -11.53 10.65
C GLU A 73 -3.76 -11.62 11.84
N THR A 74 -3.42 -10.94 12.92
CA THR A 74 -4.23 -10.91 14.15
C THR A 74 -5.51 -10.10 13.96
N ASN A 75 -5.43 -8.98 13.22
CA ASN A 75 -6.53 -8.01 13.14
C ASN A 75 -7.29 -8.05 11.81
N PHE A 76 -6.68 -8.53 10.72
CA PHE A 76 -7.22 -8.39 9.37
C PHE A 76 -7.09 -9.69 8.57
N LYS A 77 -7.98 -10.64 8.83
CA LYS A 77 -8.10 -11.86 8.02
C LYS A 77 -8.89 -11.57 6.75
N SER A 78 -8.20 -11.61 5.62
CA SER A 78 -8.86 -11.61 4.31
C SER A 78 -9.45 -12.99 4.04
N GLU A 79 -10.69 -13.04 3.55
CA GLU A 79 -11.34 -14.29 3.14
C GLU A 79 -11.15 -14.57 1.65
N ARG A 80 -10.71 -13.56 0.89
CA ARG A 80 -10.49 -13.66 -0.56
C ARG A 80 -9.09 -13.22 -0.96
N LYS A 81 -8.69 -13.64 -2.15
CA LYS A 81 -7.46 -13.17 -2.79
C LYS A 81 -7.56 -11.66 -3.03
N ARG A 82 -6.51 -10.92 -2.65
CA ARG A 82 -6.36 -9.50 -2.94
C ARG A 82 -4.97 -9.23 -3.48
N LYS A 83 -4.88 -8.24 -4.36
CA LYS A 83 -3.66 -7.77 -4.99
C LYS A 83 -3.16 -6.50 -4.32
N VAL A 84 -1.88 -6.41 -4.06
CA VAL A 84 -1.21 -5.22 -3.54
C VAL A 84 -0.09 -4.87 -4.51
N ALA A 85 -0.25 -3.75 -5.20
CA ALA A 85 0.74 -3.22 -6.12
C ALA A 85 1.51 -2.09 -5.42
N ILE A 86 2.82 -2.23 -5.29
CA ILE A 86 3.67 -1.24 -4.64
C ILE A 86 4.46 -0.49 -5.71
N LEU A 87 4.31 0.82 -5.77
CA LEU A 87 5.00 1.69 -6.71
C LEU A 87 6.20 2.36 -6.04
N THR A 88 7.36 2.25 -6.67
CA THR A 88 8.66 2.73 -6.14
C THR A 88 9.42 3.51 -7.21
N ASP A 89 10.36 4.36 -6.80
CA ASP A 89 11.25 5.13 -7.69
C ASP A 89 12.74 5.05 -7.33
N SER A 90 13.09 4.41 -6.21
CA SER A 90 14.49 4.25 -5.78
C SER A 90 14.85 2.80 -5.46
N PRO A 91 16.15 2.41 -5.58
CA PRO A 91 16.61 1.07 -5.21
C PRO A 91 16.29 0.69 -3.76
N ASN A 92 16.38 1.64 -2.82
CA ASN A 92 16.10 1.37 -1.41
C ASN A 92 14.62 1.01 -1.19
N GLN A 93 13.70 1.74 -1.82
CA GLN A 93 12.27 1.39 -1.79
C GLN A 93 12.02 0.03 -2.44
N MET A 94 12.62 -0.24 -3.60
CA MET A 94 12.51 -1.54 -4.28
C MET A 94 12.95 -2.70 -3.39
N ILE A 95 14.09 -2.57 -2.72
CA ILE A 95 14.61 -3.60 -1.80
C ILE A 95 13.63 -3.82 -0.65
N PHE A 96 13.19 -2.75 0.01
CA PHE A 96 12.24 -2.84 1.11
C PHE A 96 10.91 -3.49 0.69
N SER A 97 10.31 -3.03 -0.41
CA SER A 97 9.06 -3.59 -0.94
C SER A 97 9.22 -5.05 -1.37
N THR A 98 10.38 -5.43 -1.89
CA THR A 98 10.71 -6.83 -2.21
C THR A 98 10.81 -7.68 -0.95
N LEU A 99 11.47 -7.20 0.10
CA LEU A 99 11.51 -7.89 1.40
C LEU A 99 10.10 -8.03 1.99
N PHE A 100 9.30 -6.97 1.92
CA PHE A 100 7.90 -7.00 2.34
C PHE A 100 7.09 -8.06 1.59
N LYS A 101 7.29 -8.17 0.27
CA LYS A 101 6.69 -9.23 -0.57
C LYS A 101 7.14 -10.62 -0.14
N ILE A 102 8.45 -10.84 0.04
CA ILE A 102 9.04 -12.15 0.37
C ILE A 102 8.59 -12.62 1.75
N LEU A 103 8.56 -11.71 2.73
CA LEU A 103 8.24 -12.02 4.12
C LEU A 103 6.73 -12.03 4.37
N ASN A 104 5.89 -11.65 3.42
CA ASN A 104 4.44 -11.65 3.59
C ASN A 104 3.93 -13.06 3.91
N THR A 105 3.30 -13.19 5.06
CA THR A 105 2.76 -14.46 5.57
C THR A 105 1.30 -14.69 5.15
N GLN A 106 0.61 -13.65 4.67
CA GLN A 106 -0.78 -13.75 4.23
C GLN A 106 -0.91 -14.40 2.85
N LYS A 107 -1.26 -15.69 2.81
CA LYS A 107 -1.37 -16.50 1.56
C LYS A 107 -2.33 -15.96 0.50
N LEU A 108 -3.35 -15.21 0.91
CA LEU A 108 -4.34 -14.62 0.00
C LEU A 108 -3.95 -13.21 -0.45
N LYS A 109 -2.83 -12.65 0.04
CA LYS A 109 -2.30 -11.36 -0.39
C LYS A 109 -1.22 -11.60 -1.43
N GLU A 110 -1.51 -11.29 -2.68
CA GLU A 110 -0.53 -11.28 -3.76
C GLU A 110 0.08 -9.89 -3.82
N ILE A 111 1.40 -9.79 -3.69
CA ILE A 111 2.12 -8.51 -3.68
C ILE A 111 3.03 -8.46 -4.90
N GLU A 112 2.99 -7.36 -5.64
CA GLU A 112 3.96 -7.08 -6.69
C GLU A 112 4.51 -5.66 -6.59
N VAL A 113 5.77 -5.50 -7.04
CA VAL A 113 6.51 -4.23 -6.96
C VAL A 113 6.79 -3.72 -8.37
N PHE A 114 6.50 -2.44 -8.59
CA PHE A 114 6.59 -1.80 -9.89
C PHE A 114 7.36 -0.48 -9.80
N SER A 115 7.89 -0.05 -10.94
CA SER A 115 8.51 1.27 -11.12
C SER A 115 7.66 2.22 -11.96
N THR A 116 6.53 1.76 -12.51
CA THR A 116 5.65 2.58 -13.35
C THR A 116 4.18 2.39 -12.99
N VAL A 117 3.42 3.50 -13.04
CA VAL A 117 1.97 3.49 -12.83
C VAL A 117 1.26 2.59 -13.84
N GLU A 118 1.73 2.56 -15.09
CA GLU A 118 1.13 1.76 -16.15
C GLU A 118 1.18 0.25 -15.88
N MET A 119 2.32 -0.28 -15.42
CA MET A 119 2.42 -1.70 -15.09
C MET A 119 1.59 -2.04 -13.85
N THR A 120 1.56 -1.11 -12.88
CA THR A 120 0.77 -1.21 -11.66
C THR A 120 -0.72 -1.33 -11.98
N THR A 121 -1.28 -0.42 -12.79
CA THR A 121 -2.71 -0.43 -13.16
C THR A 121 -3.08 -1.65 -13.99
N ARG A 122 -2.21 -2.04 -14.93
CA ARG A 122 -2.40 -3.25 -15.76
C ARG A 122 -2.45 -4.51 -14.89
N TRP A 123 -1.56 -4.65 -13.92
CA TRP A 123 -1.51 -5.83 -13.06
C TRP A 123 -2.70 -5.91 -12.09
N LEU A 124 -3.19 -4.75 -11.61
CA LEU A 124 -4.43 -4.66 -10.84
C LEU A 124 -5.69 -4.99 -11.66
N ASN A 125 -5.55 -5.20 -12.98
CA ASN A 125 -6.64 -5.43 -13.92
C ASN A 125 -7.71 -4.32 -13.84
N ASN A 126 -7.25 -3.09 -13.64
CA ASN A 126 -8.12 -1.93 -13.60
C ASN A 126 -8.06 -1.22 -14.96
N ASN A 127 -9.20 -1.17 -15.64
CA ASN A 127 -9.32 -0.57 -16.96
C ASN A 127 -9.41 0.97 -16.94
N ASN A 128 -9.51 1.59 -15.76
CA ASN A 128 -9.64 3.04 -15.60
C ASN A 128 -8.32 3.68 -15.16
N LYS A 129 -7.30 3.57 -16.02
CA LYS A 129 -5.95 4.07 -15.75
C LYS A 129 -5.94 5.57 -15.47
N GLU A 130 -6.75 6.32 -16.21
CA GLU A 130 -6.87 7.77 -16.13
C GLU A 130 -7.36 8.21 -14.74
N GLU A 131 -8.43 7.59 -14.22
CA GLU A 131 -8.93 7.88 -12.88
C GLU A 131 -7.88 7.59 -11.78
N ILE A 132 -7.13 6.49 -11.92
CA ILE A 132 -6.05 6.17 -10.99
C ILE A 132 -4.95 7.23 -11.03
N ILE A 133 -4.56 7.69 -12.22
CA ILE A 133 -3.54 8.75 -12.39
C ILE A 133 -4.02 10.06 -11.78
N ASP A 134 -5.28 10.44 -12.01
CA ASP A 134 -5.86 11.66 -11.44
C ASP A 134 -5.88 11.61 -9.91
N VAL A 135 -6.29 10.47 -9.33
CA VAL A 135 -6.26 10.26 -7.87
C VAL A 135 -4.84 10.34 -7.34
N LEU A 136 -3.87 9.69 -7.99
CA LEU A 136 -2.45 9.79 -7.61
C LEU A 136 -1.97 11.24 -7.66
N GLY A 137 -2.34 12.01 -8.69
CA GLY A 137 -2.00 13.44 -8.80
C GLY A 137 -2.51 14.26 -7.62
N VAL A 138 -3.78 14.11 -7.26
CA VAL A 138 -4.41 14.79 -6.11
C VAL A 138 -3.80 14.34 -4.77
N LEU A 139 -3.54 13.05 -4.61
CA LEU A 139 -2.98 12.48 -3.38
C LEU A 139 -1.47 12.75 -3.23
N MET A 140 -0.77 13.22 -4.26
CA MET A 140 0.64 13.61 -4.16
C MET A 140 0.80 15.13 -4.00
N ASN A 141 -0.06 15.94 -4.63
CA ASN A 141 0.01 17.40 -4.60
C ASN A 141 -1.26 17.98 -3.93
N PRO A 142 -1.27 18.17 -2.59
CA PRO A 142 -2.40 18.76 -1.88
C PRO A 142 -2.63 20.24 -2.23
#